data_AF-A0AAN6JWY8-F1
#
_entry.id   AF-A0AAN6JWY8-F1
#
_cell.length_a   1.000
_cell.length_b   1.000
_cell.length_c   1.000
_cell.angle_alpha   90.00
_cell.angle_beta   90.00
_cell.angle_gamma   90.00
#
_symmetry.space_group_name_H-M   'P 1'
#
loop_
_entity.id
_entity.type
_entity.pdbx_description
1 polymer ?
#
loop_
_entity_poly.entity_id
_entity_poly.type
_entity_poly.pdbx_seq_one_letter_code
_entity_poly.pdbx_strand_id
1 'polypeptide(L)'
;MTQSSSGFCRKITIYAGRGLLDQSESGVSCLVGTALEHHTKYQYQFTDTNTVFAGQQPPSAPLPFPYVASLDDPQFPTATVTDGNLTIPDADGWVLRIVGSDNILVYGAGLYSFFDNYSTTCSIQGGGEICQYRNFEVLDSSGVNVYNLNTVGTHEMIEVDGQNVAYYGDNLDGFVDAVALFRTSGSP
;
A
#
# COMPACT_ATOMS: atom_id res chain seq x y z
N MET A 1 3.37 -12.67 14.09
CA MET A 1 2.58 -12.91 15.32
C MET A 1 2.96 -14.26 15.92
N THR A 2 3.18 -14.54 17.22
CA THR A 2 3.15 -13.83 18.53
C THR A 2 4.22 -14.45 19.49
N GLN A 3 4.46 -13.78 20.63
CA GLN A 3 5.50 -14.00 21.65
C GLN A 3 5.67 -15.44 22.19
N SER A 4 6.94 -15.80 22.45
CA SER A 4 7.32 -16.81 23.43
C SER A 4 8.19 -16.15 24.52
N SER A 5 7.82 -16.43 25.76
CA SER A 5 8.51 -16.02 26.97
C SER A 5 9.96 -16.53 26.97
N SER A 6 10.91 -15.59 27.06
CA SER A 6 12.37 -15.74 27.08
C SER A 6 13.09 -15.95 25.73
N GLY A 7 13.60 -14.83 25.16
CA GLY A 7 14.84 -14.81 24.37
C GLY A 7 14.70 -14.71 22.85
N PHE A 8 14.73 -13.46 22.35
CA PHE A 8 14.85 -13.01 20.94
C PHE A 8 13.64 -13.22 20.00
N CYS A 9 12.90 -12.14 19.76
CA CYS A 9 12.13 -11.95 18.52
C CYS A 9 13.09 -11.75 17.35
N ARG A 10 13.49 -12.84 16.69
CA ARG A 10 14.38 -12.80 15.52
C ARG A 10 13.58 -12.47 14.26
N LYS A 11 14.01 -11.45 13.52
CA LYS A 11 13.47 -11.18 12.16
C LYS A 11 13.82 -12.35 11.24
N ILE A 12 12.88 -12.75 10.39
CA ILE A 12 13.04 -13.81 9.39
C ILE A 12 12.55 -13.31 8.05
N THR A 13 13.16 -13.76 6.96
CA THR A 13 12.66 -13.52 5.60
C THR A 13 11.75 -14.68 5.21
N ILE A 14 10.48 -14.40 4.95
CA ILE A 14 9.54 -15.34 4.33
C ILE A 14 9.02 -14.65 3.08
N TYR A 15 8.97 -15.38 1.96
CA TYR A 15 8.42 -14.87 0.72
C TYR A 15 6.99 -15.39 0.55
N ALA A 16 6.02 -14.47 0.51
CA ALA A 16 4.63 -14.73 0.17
C ALA A 16 4.23 -13.77 -0.97
N GLY A 17 3.60 -14.28 -2.02
CA GLY A 17 3.45 -13.51 -3.26
C GLY A 17 2.43 -12.38 -3.15
N ARG A 18 1.24 -12.70 -2.64
CA ARG A 18 0.03 -11.87 -2.71
C ARG A 18 -0.72 -12.02 -1.40
N GLY A 19 -1.29 -10.92 -0.90
CA GLY A 19 -2.22 -10.95 0.22
C GLY A 19 -3.62 -11.36 -0.24
N LEU A 20 -4.58 -10.44 -0.14
CA LEU A 20 -5.96 -10.65 -0.57
C LEU A 20 -6.17 -10.03 -1.94
N LEU A 21 -6.69 -10.85 -2.84
CA LEU A 21 -7.22 -10.45 -4.12
C LEU A 21 -8.74 -10.63 -4.06
N ASP A 22 -9.49 -9.57 -4.30
CA ASP A 22 -10.94 -9.62 -4.48
C ASP A 22 -11.26 -9.32 -5.95
N GLN A 23 -11.88 -10.30 -6.60
CA GLN A 23 -12.40 -10.26 -7.97
C GLN A 23 -13.89 -10.62 -7.98
N SER A 24 -14.61 -10.30 -6.91
CA SER A 24 -16.03 -10.65 -6.76
C SER A 24 -16.88 -9.89 -7.77
N GLU A 25 -17.43 -10.60 -8.75
CA GLU A 25 -18.30 -10.00 -9.79
C GLU A 25 -19.68 -9.57 -9.25
N SER A 26 -20.08 -10.05 -8.06
CA SER A 26 -21.36 -9.71 -7.45
C SER A 26 -21.33 -9.85 -5.93
N GLY A 27 -22.19 -9.07 -5.28
CA GLY A 27 -22.23 -8.98 -3.82
C GLY A 27 -21.36 -7.84 -3.29
N VAL A 28 -21.45 -7.60 -1.99
CA VAL A 28 -20.61 -6.62 -1.29
C VAL A 28 -19.69 -7.38 -0.36
N SER A 29 -18.39 -7.27 -0.59
CA SER A 29 -17.38 -7.73 0.36
C SER A 29 -17.24 -6.70 1.48
N CYS A 30 -17.36 -7.15 2.73
CA CYS A 30 -17.18 -6.30 3.92
C CYS A 30 -15.95 -6.80 4.70
N LEU A 31 -14.85 -6.05 4.63
CA LEU A 31 -13.64 -6.35 5.38
C LEU A 31 -13.58 -5.43 6.61
N VAL A 32 -13.90 -6.00 7.78
CA VAL A 32 -13.96 -5.24 9.05
C VAL A 32 -12.78 -5.64 9.92
N GLY A 33 -11.90 -4.69 10.21
CA GLY A 33 -10.76 -4.90 11.12
C GLY A 33 -9.73 -5.90 10.61
N THR A 34 -9.59 -6.04 9.29
CA THR A 34 -8.63 -6.94 8.66
C THR A 34 -7.23 -6.32 8.63
N ALA A 35 -6.20 -7.18 8.63
CA ALA A 35 -4.82 -6.78 8.38
C ALA A 35 -4.14 -7.88 7.56
N LEU A 36 -3.45 -7.49 6.49
CA LEU A 36 -2.59 -8.35 5.69
C LEU A 36 -1.30 -7.62 5.50
N GLU A 37 -0.21 -8.31 5.80
CA GLU A 37 1.12 -7.72 5.90
C GLU A 37 2.13 -8.65 5.24
N HIS A 38 3.20 -8.07 4.70
CA HIS A 38 4.41 -8.74 4.24
C HIS A 38 4.24 -9.69 3.03
N HIS A 39 3.36 -9.34 2.08
CA HIS A 39 3.27 -10.00 0.76
C HIS A 39 3.97 -9.21 -0.34
N THR A 40 4.83 -9.85 -1.12
CA THR A 40 5.75 -9.24 -2.09
C THR A 40 5.08 -8.33 -3.13
N LYS A 41 3.89 -8.66 -3.65
CA LYS A 41 3.25 -7.91 -4.73
C LYS A 41 2.26 -6.87 -4.22
N TYR A 42 1.35 -7.29 -3.34
CA TYR A 42 0.35 -6.42 -2.74
C TYR A 42 -0.22 -7.03 -1.47
N GLN A 43 -0.72 -6.19 -0.57
CA GLN A 43 -1.44 -6.65 0.63
C GLN A 43 -2.92 -6.84 0.32
N TYR A 44 -3.50 -5.84 -0.32
CA TYR A 44 -4.88 -5.89 -0.80
C TYR A 44 -4.94 -5.39 -2.23
N GLN A 45 -5.59 -6.18 -3.08
CA GLN A 45 -5.91 -5.81 -4.44
C GLN A 45 -7.40 -6.05 -4.69
N PHE A 46 -8.07 -5.01 -5.17
CA PHE A 46 -9.44 -5.05 -5.65
C PHE A 46 -9.40 -4.90 -7.16
N THR A 47 -9.95 -5.86 -7.89
CA THR A 47 -9.99 -5.82 -9.35
C THR A 47 -11.39 -6.13 -9.82
N ASP A 48 -11.95 -5.22 -10.64
CA ASP A 48 -13.30 -5.30 -11.19
C ASP A 48 -14.39 -5.60 -10.11
N THR A 49 -14.33 -4.91 -8.97
CA THR A 49 -15.19 -5.18 -7.79
C THR A 49 -15.61 -3.93 -6.99
N ASN A 50 -16.54 -4.09 -6.04
CA ASN A 50 -17.14 -3.04 -5.20
C ASN A 50 -17.06 -3.45 -3.71
N THR A 51 -16.25 -2.79 -2.87
CA THR A 51 -15.82 -3.34 -1.56
C THR A 51 -15.43 -2.30 -0.51
N VAL A 52 -15.48 -2.67 0.78
CA VAL A 52 -15.02 -1.89 1.94
C VAL A 52 -13.80 -2.50 2.63
N PHE A 53 -12.80 -1.69 3.02
CA PHE A 53 -11.45 -2.18 3.34
C PHE A 53 -10.63 -1.38 4.40
N ALA A 54 -9.59 -2.02 5.00
CA ALA A 54 -8.43 -1.46 5.73
C ALA A 54 -7.20 -2.44 5.80
N GLY A 55 -5.92 -2.00 5.70
CA GLY A 55 -4.72 -2.89 5.73
C GLY A 55 -3.33 -2.21 5.75
N GLN A 56 -2.20 -2.97 5.82
CA GLN A 56 -0.83 -2.51 6.20
C GLN A 56 0.38 -3.27 5.53
N GLN A 57 1.47 -2.59 5.17
CA GLN A 57 2.82 -3.00 4.67
C GLN A 57 3.09 -4.20 3.69
N PRO A 58 3.74 -3.95 2.54
CA PRO A 58 4.44 -4.91 1.67
C PRO A 58 5.96 -5.02 1.94
N PRO A 59 6.61 -6.15 1.57
CA PRO A 59 8.04 -6.25 1.32
C PRO A 59 8.41 -5.79 -0.10
N SER A 60 9.71 -5.63 -0.34
CA SER A 60 10.26 -5.41 -1.68
C SER A 60 9.82 -6.47 -2.69
N ALA A 61 9.31 -5.99 -3.82
CA ALA A 61 8.97 -6.70 -5.04
C ALA A 61 10.18 -6.67 -6.00
N PRO A 62 10.26 -7.47 -7.09
CA PRO A 62 9.31 -8.45 -7.62
C PRO A 62 9.66 -9.92 -7.33
N LEU A 63 10.83 -10.22 -6.77
CA LEU A 63 11.29 -11.59 -6.57
C LEU A 63 10.75 -12.18 -5.26
N PRO A 64 10.52 -13.50 -5.17
CA PRO A 64 10.74 -14.55 -6.17
C PRO A 64 9.52 -14.84 -7.07
N PHE A 65 8.49 -14.00 -7.07
CA PHE A 65 7.21 -14.34 -7.71
C PHE A 65 7.13 -13.83 -9.15
N PRO A 66 6.96 -14.74 -10.14
CA PRO A 66 6.74 -14.32 -11.52
C PRO A 66 5.42 -13.53 -11.64
N TYR A 67 5.37 -12.65 -12.63
CA TYR A 67 4.15 -11.94 -13.01
C TYR A 67 3.09 -12.93 -13.52
N VAL A 68 1.86 -12.77 -13.06
CA VAL A 68 0.68 -13.55 -13.46
C VAL A 68 -0.41 -12.59 -13.89
N ALA A 69 -0.62 -12.48 -15.21
CA ALA A 69 -1.62 -11.58 -15.79
C ALA A 69 -3.05 -11.87 -15.30
N SER A 70 -3.41 -13.14 -15.12
CA SER A 70 -4.77 -13.52 -14.68
C SER A 70 -5.09 -13.16 -13.23
N LEU A 71 -4.11 -12.65 -12.47
CA LEU A 71 -4.28 -12.15 -11.11
C LEU A 71 -4.07 -10.64 -11.04
N ASP A 72 -4.04 -9.98 -12.20
CA ASP A 72 -3.76 -8.56 -12.36
C ASP A 72 -2.55 -8.11 -11.56
N ASP A 73 -1.47 -8.91 -11.59
CA ASP A 73 -0.29 -8.60 -10.81
C ASP A 73 0.27 -7.21 -11.12
N PRO A 74 0.70 -6.44 -10.11
CA PRO A 74 1.44 -5.22 -10.36
C PRO A 74 2.80 -5.51 -10.99
N GLN A 75 3.23 -4.59 -11.84
CA GLN A 75 4.56 -4.54 -12.41
C GLN A 75 5.37 -3.43 -11.74
N PHE A 76 6.66 -3.68 -11.55
CA PHE A 76 7.59 -2.75 -10.92
C PHE A 76 8.71 -2.44 -11.92
N PRO A 77 8.45 -1.60 -12.93
CA PRO A 77 9.41 -1.33 -14.00
C PRO A 77 10.61 -0.49 -13.52
N THR A 78 10.42 0.26 -12.43
CA THR A 78 11.42 1.14 -11.83
C THR A 78 11.82 0.58 -10.46
N ALA A 79 13.12 0.42 -10.22
CA ALA A 79 13.62 -0.05 -8.93
C ALA A 79 13.63 1.05 -7.86
N THR A 80 13.97 2.27 -8.28
CA THR A 80 14.13 3.44 -7.41
C THR A 80 13.77 4.72 -8.16
N VAL A 81 13.23 5.70 -7.44
CA VAL A 81 13.02 7.07 -7.94
C VAL A 81 13.98 8.03 -7.25
N THR A 82 14.39 9.09 -7.97
CA THR A 82 15.19 10.18 -7.43
C THR A 82 14.33 11.42 -7.29
N ASP A 83 14.19 11.92 -6.06
CA ASP A 83 13.63 13.25 -5.77
C ASP A 83 14.69 14.12 -5.07
N GLY A 84 15.15 15.17 -5.76
CA GLY A 84 16.28 15.99 -5.32
C GLY A 84 17.54 15.14 -5.06
N ASN A 85 17.94 15.06 -3.79
CA ASN A 85 19.10 14.27 -3.34
C ASN A 85 18.70 12.91 -2.73
N LEU A 86 17.41 12.58 -2.72
CA LEU A 86 16.87 11.34 -2.16
C LEU A 86 16.85 10.26 -3.25
N THR A 87 17.15 9.03 -2.85
CA THR A 87 16.93 7.83 -3.67
C THR A 87 15.99 6.94 -2.90
N ILE A 88 14.82 6.69 -3.47
CA ILE A 88 13.69 6.08 -2.78
C ILE A 88 13.34 4.77 -3.50
N PRO A 89 13.19 3.64 -2.79
CA PRO A 89 12.71 2.39 -3.37
C PRO A 89 11.34 2.54 -4.04
N ASP A 90 11.17 2.03 -5.26
CA ASP A 90 9.90 2.07 -6.02
C ASP A 90 9.47 0.69 -6.54
N ALA A 91 10.27 -0.33 -6.25
CA ALA A 91 9.92 -1.73 -6.47
C ALA A 91 9.51 -2.41 -5.15
N ASP A 92 8.58 -1.82 -4.43
CA ASP A 92 7.94 -2.40 -3.26
C ASP A 92 6.49 -2.71 -3.58
N GLY A 93 5.93 -3.76 -2.98
CA GLY A 93 4.54 -4.12 -3.23
C GLY A 93 3.58 -2.97 -2.92
N TRP A 94 2.32 -3.07 -3.33
CA TRP A 94 1.29 -2.09 -2.93
C TRP A 94 0.67 -2.47 -1.57
N VAL A 95 0.33 -1.53 -0.69
CA VAL A 95 -0.56 -1.90 0.43
C VAL A 95 -1.99 -2.02 -0.08
N LEU A 96 -2.44 -1.01 -0.80
CA LEU A 96 -3.77 -0.97 -1.39
C LEU A 96 -3.64 -0.72 -2.88
N ARG A 97 -4.23 -1.60 -3.67
CA ARG A 97 -4.31 -1.45 -5.12
C ARG A 97 -5.75 -1.65 -5.59
N ILE A 98 -6.29 -0.69 -6.31
CA ILE A 98 -7.65 -0.71 -6.84
C ILE A 98 -7.55 -0.58 -8.36
N VAL A 99 -8.08 -1.57 -9.09
CA VAL A 99 -7.94 -1.67 -10.55
C VAL A 99 -9.29 -1.91 -11.19
N GLY A 100 -9.67 -1.14 -12.21
CA GLY A 100 -10.90 -1.37 -12.97
C GLY A 100 -12.19 -1.40 -12.12
N SER A 101 -12.16 -0.82 -10.92
CA SER A 101 -13.18 -1.03 -9.88
C SER A 101 -14.04 0.21 -9.68
N ASP A 102 -15.24 0.01 -9.14
CA ASP A 102 -16.17 1.08 -8.79
C ASP A 102 -16.77 0.94 -7.39
N ASN A 103 -17.28 2.03 -6.84
CA ASN A 103 -17.99 2.04 -5.56
C ASN A 103 -17.21 1.42 -4.37
N ILE A 104 -15.90 1.70 -4.31
CA ILE A 104 -15.03 1.26 -3.21
C ILE A 104 -15.13 2.28 -2.06
N LEU A 105 -15.41 1.83 -0.84
CA LEU A 105 -15.45 2.68 0.36
C LEU A 105 -14.45 2.21 1.41
N VAL A 106 -13.46 3.00 1.78
CA VAL A 106 -12.46 2.65 2.79
C VAL A 106 -12.66 3.56 4.00
N TYR A 107 -12.92 2.99 5.17
CA TYR A 107 -13.13 3.74 6.41
C TYR A 107 -12.01 3.45 7.39
N GLY A 108 -10.99 4.31 7.38
CA GLY A 108 -9.76 4.13 8.14
C GLY A 108 -8.81 3.17 7.44
N ALA A 109 -7.63 3.66 7.06
CA ALA A 109 -6.57 2.85 6.48
C ALA A 109 -5.22 3.21 7.09
N GLY A 110 -4.36 2.20 7.28
CA GLY A 110 -3.04 2.34 7.87
C GLY A 110 -1.97 1.69 6.98
N LEU A 111 -1.50 2.42 5.97
CA LEU A 111 -0.60 1.91 4.95
C LEU A 111 0.86 2.25 5.32
N TYR A 112 1.53 1.36 6.06
CA TYR A 112 2.86 1.66 6.59
C TYR A 112 3.98 0.98 5.79
N SER A 113 5.14 1.63 5.70
CA SER A 113 6.39 1.06 5.21
C SER A 113 7.52 1.45 6.16
N PHE A 114 7.93 0.54 7.05
CA PHE A 114 8.88 0.87 8.13
C PHE A 114 10.33 0.55 7.81
N PHE A 115 10.60 -0.19 6.73
CA PHE A 115 11.90 -0.77 6.50
C PHE A 115 12.33 -0.68 5.06
N ASP A 116 13.60 -0.32 4.88
CA ASP A 116 14.38 -0.65 3.69
C ASP A 116 15.46 -1.64 4.14
N ASN A 117 15.41 -2.87 3.60
CA ASN A 117 16.32 -3.96 3.92
C ASN A 117 16.62 -4.09 5.43
N TYR A 118 15.54 -4.22 6.23
CA TYR A 118 15.55 -4.32 7.70
C TYR A 118 15.98 -3.08 8.49
N SER A 119 16.46 -2.01 7.83
CA SER A 119 16.81 -0.73 8.43
C SER A 119 15.58 0.15 8.60
N THR A 120 15.46 0.81 9.75
CA THR A 120 14.38 1.78 10.03
C THR A 120 14.79 3.22 9.74
N THR A 121 15.98 3.45 9.17
CA THR A 121 16.48 4.82 8.92
C THR A 121 15.57 5.60 7.97
N CYS A 122 14.94 4.91 7.02
CA CYS A 122 14.10 5.51 5.99
C CYS A 122 12.75 6.04 6.51
N SER A 123 12.25 5.51 7.64
CA SER A 123 10.98 5.92 8.28
C SER A 123 11.22 6.75 9.54
N ILE A 124 12.41 7.32 9.70
CA ILE A 124 12.66 8.25 10.80
C ILE A 124 11.84 9.51 10.53
N GLN A 125 11.09 9.96 11.53
CA GLN A 125 10.30 11.18 11.45
C GLN A 125 11.17 12.37 11.03
N GLY A 126 10.72 13.12 10.02
CA GLY A 126 11.49 14.21 9.41
C GLY A 126 12.61 13.75 8.48
N GLY A 127 12.71 12.44 8.20
CA GLY A 127 13.66 11.82 7.28
C GLY A 127 13.18 11.73 5.82
N GLY A 128 12.00 12.25 5.53
CA GLY A 128 11.47 12.39 4.17
C GLY A 128 10.58 11.24 3.68
N GLU A 129 10.19 10.33 4.58
CA GLU A 129 9.33 9.18 4.27
C GLU A 129 9.85 8.35 3.09
N ILE A 130 11.12 7.93 3.16
CA ILE A 130 11.87 7.38 2.02
C ILE A 130 11.99 5.85 2.03
N CYS A 131 11.12 5.12 2.75
CA CYS A 131 11.18 3.65 2.72
C CYS A 131 10.57 3.07 1.45
N GLN A 132 9.55 3.74 0.90
CA GLN A 132 8.82 3.31 -0.27
C GLN A 132 8.30 4.55 -0.99
N TYR A 133 8.41 4.58 -2.31
CA TYR A 133 8.02 5.74 -3.10
C TYR A 133 6.51 5.89 -3.16
N ARG A 134 5.76 4.83 -3.49
CA ARG A 134 4.29 4.84 -3.62
C ARG A 134 3.66 3.63 -2.95
N ASN A 135 2.49 3.80 -2.34
CA ASN A 135 1.89 2.78 -1.46
C ASN A 135 0.40 2.46 -1.75
N PHE A 136 -0.36 3.44 -2.21
CA PHE A 136 -1.75 3.27 -2.64
C PHE A 136 -1.89 3.61 -4.13
N GLU A 137 -2.32 2.66 -4.94
CA GLU A 137 -2.62 2.85 -6.36
C GLU A 137 -4.12 2.74 -6.63
N VAL A 138 -4.63 3.67 -7.43
CA VAL A 138 -5.94 3.61 -8.08
C VAL A 138 -5.73 3.69 -9.59
N LEU A 139 -6.13 2.64 -10.30
CA LEU A 139 -5.95 2.52 -11.74
C LEU A 139 -7.29 2.25 -12.42
N ASP A 140 -7.65 3.06 -13.42
CA ASP A 140 -8.85 2.92 -14.24
C ASP A 140 -10.13 2.71 -13.41
N SER A 141 -10.24 3.40 -12.27
CA SER A 141 -11.28 3.18 -11.26
C SER A 141 -12.01 4.46 -10.87
N SER A 142 -13.29 4.34 -10.50
CA SER A 142 -14.17 5.49 -10.21
C SER A 142 -14.99 5.29 -8.93
N GLY A 143 -15.50 6.35 -8.31
CA GLY A 143 -16.29 6.21 -7.08
C GLY A 143 -15.52 5.60 -5.88
N VAL A 144 -14.18 5.71 -5.89
CA VAL A 144 -13.33 5.26 -4.78
C VAL A 144 -13.33 6.36 -3.73
N ASN A 145 -13.76 6.04 -2.52
CA ASN A 145 -13.77 6.97 -1.39
C ASN A 145 -12.94 6.39 -0.25
N VAL A 146 -11.93 7.13 0.20
CA VAL A 146 -11.09 6.73 1.33
C VAL A 146 -11.15 7.79 2.42
N TYR A 147 -11.62 7.40 3.59
CA TYR A 147 -11.69 8.24 4.78
C TYR A 147 -10.56 7.86 5.74
N ASN A 148 -9.86 8.85 6.28
CA ASN A 148 -8.80 8.65 7.28
C ASN A 148 -7.71 7.66 6.81
N LEU A 149 -7.06 8.00 5.70
CA LEU A 149 -5.88 7.30 5.22
C LEU A 149 -4.65 7.78 5.99
N ASN A 150 -3.91 6.86 6.59
CA ASN A 150 -2.69 7.14 7.34
C ASN A 150 -1.52 6.35 6.75
N THR A 151 -0.40 6.99 6.45
CA THR A 151 0.82 6.33 5.96
C THR A 151 2.01 6.55 6.90
N VAL A 152 3.03 5.71 6.76
CA VAL A 152 4.37 5.90 7.34
C VAL A 152 5.40 5.41 6.34
N GLY A 153 6.53 6.09 6.22
CA GLY A 153 7.68 5.76 5.36
C GLY A 153 7.36 5.78 3.87
N THR A 154 6.25 6.42 3.48
CA THR A 154 5.77 6.50 2.10
C THR A 154 5.90 7.93 1.59
N HIS A 155 6.61 8.12 0.48
CA HIS A 155 6.87 9.44 -0.06
C HIS A 155 5.64 10.03 -0.79
N GLU A 156 4.96 9.21 -1.58
CA GLU A 156 3.76 9.55 -2.33
C GLU A 156 2.62 8.65 -1.84
N MET A 157 1.72 9.23 -1.06
CA MET A 157 0.68 8.50 -0.33
C MET A 157 -0.33 7.86 -1.27
N ILE A 158 -0.65 8.51 -2.40
CA ILE A 158 -1.69 8.10 -3.35
C ILE A 158 -1.22 8.36 -4.78
N GLU A 159 -1.33 7.34 -5.63
CA GLU A 159 -1.21 7.41 -7.08
C GLU A 159 -2.56 7.12 -7.74
N VAL A 160 -2.93 7.92 -8.73
CA VAL A 160 -4.10 7.73 -9.58
C VAL A 160 -3.67 7.74 -11.05
N ASP A 161 -3.91 6.64 -11.76
CA ASP A 161 -3.60 6.50 -13.19
C ASP A 161 -2.16 6.92 -13.55
N GLY A 162 -1.19 6.50 -12.72
CA GLY A 162 0.23 6.82 -12.88
C GLY A 162 0.59 8.27 -12.53
N GLN A 163 -0.27 9.02 -11.86
CA GLN A 163 -0.01 10.36 -11.35
C GLN A 163 -0.08 10.37 -9.82
N ASN A 164 0.98 10.84 -9.16
CA ASN A 164 0.95 11.07 -7.72
C ASN A 164 0.04 12.26 -7.39
N VAL A 165 -0.86 12.09 -6.43
CA VAL A 165 -1.86 13.11 -6.07
C VAL A 165 -1.84 13.52 -4.59
N ALA A 166 -1.03 12.85 -3.77
CA ALA A 166 -0.90 13.16 -2.35
C ALA A 166 0.53 12.93 -1.88
N TYR A 167 1.29 14.02 -1.80
CA TYR A 167 2.66 14.02 -1.29
C TYR A 167 2.66 13.98 0.25
N TYR A 168 3.55 13.20 0.86
CA TYR A 168 3.58 13.03 2.33
C TYR A 168 3.75 14.38 3.06
N GLY A 169 4.59 15.27 2.52
CA GLY A 169 4.96 16.53 3.16
C GLY A 169 3.79 17.52 3.31
N ASP A 170 2.73 17.34 2.51
CA ASP A 170 1.51 18.15 2.60
C ASP A 170 0.52 17.62 3.66
N ASN A 171 0.79 16.45 4.24
CA ASN A 171 -0.16 15.68 5.06
C ASN A 171 0.41 15.24 6.42
N LEU A 172 1.50 15.84 6.91
CA LEU A 172 2.14 15.46 8.17
C LEU A 172 1.16 15.49 9.38
N ASP A 173 1.02 14.39 10.11
CA ASP A 173 0.16 14.27 11.32
C ASP A 173 0.86 13.48 12.44
N GLY A 174 1.88 14.10 13.03
CA GLY A 174 2.66 13.48 14.09
C GLY A 174 3.52 12.35 13.56
N PHE A 175 3.28 11.10 14.01
CA PHE A 175 4.07 9.95 13.57
C PHE A 175 3.68 9.44 12.17
N VAL A 176 2.45 9.72 11.74
CA VAL A 176 1.93 9.31 10.44
C VAL A 176 1.74 10.54 9.55
N ASP A 177 1.51 10.30 8.27
CA ASP A 177 0.93 11.29 7.35
C ASP A 177 -0.54 10.94 7.12
N ALA A 178 -1.44 11.91 7.17
CA ALA A 178 -2.88 11.69 7.18
C ALA A 178 -3.62 12.45 6.07
N VAL A 179 -4.30 11.70 5.21
CA VAL A 179 -5.32 12.23 4.28
C VAL A 179 -6.69 11.95 4.87
N ALA A 180 -7.38 13.02 5.28
CA ALA A 180 -8.71 12.91 5.90
C ALA A 180 -9.76 12.33 4.94
N LEU A 181 -9.72 12.73 3.66
CA LEU A 181 -10.62 12.27 2.62
C LEU A 181 -9.91 12.28 1.26
N PHE A 182 -9.95 11.16 0.57
CA PHE A 182 -9.63 11.03 -0.85
C PHE A 182 -10.86 10.53 -1.62
N ARG A 183 -11.09 11.08 -2.80
CA ARG A 183 -12.19 10.67 -3.71
C ARG A 183 -11.76 10.73 -5.17
N THR A 184 -12.08 9.70 -5.93
CA THR A 184 -12.06 9.77 -7.40
C THR A 184 -13.39 10.29 -7.95
N SER A 185 -13.37 10.80 -9.19
CA SER A 185 -14.59 11.20 -9.90
C SER A 185 -15.47 9.99 -10.20
N GLY A 186 -16.78 10.11 -10.03
CA GLY A 186 -17.73 9.00 -10.11
C GLY A 186 -18.67 9.03 -8.90
N SER A 187 -19.96 8.69 -9.08
CA SER A 187 -21.00 8.91 -8.07
C SER A 187 -20.79 8.08 -6.79
N PRO A 188 -21.18 8.62 -5.61
CA PRO A 188 -21.22 7.88 -4.34
C PRO A 188 -22.31 6.82 -4.28
#